data_AF-A0A1C6LFC0-F1
#
_entry.id   AF-A0A1C6LFC0-F1
#
_cell.length_a   1.000
_cell.length_b   1.000
_cell.length_c   1.000
_cell.angle_alpha   90.00
_cell.angle_beta   90.00
_cell.angle_gamma   90.00
#
_symmetry.space_group_name_H-M   'P 1'
#
loop_
_entity.id
_entity.type
_entity.pdbx_description
1 polymer ?
#
loop_
_entity_poly.entity_id
_entity_poly.type
_entity_poly.pdbx_seq_one_letter_code
_entity_poly.pdbx_strand_id
1 'polypeptide(L)'
;MVRRPDAILATNTSSLPVLRLAAATARPQQVIGLHFFNPVPVLPLVELVPSLLTGDDTTRRTHTFAADVLGKEVVHAADRAGFIVNALLVPYLLDAVRMVESGAASAGDVDRGMRLGCAHPLGPLALADLIGLDTTRAIAESLYEEFREPRYAPPPLLARMVEAGPLGRKSGQGFHCYR
;
A
#
# COMPACT_ATOMS: atom_id res chain seq x y z
N MET A 1 -3.34 6.86 28.32
CA MET A 1 -1.99 7.43 28.13
C MET A 1 -0.96 6.31 28.33
N VAL A 2 -0.04 6.10 27.38
CA VAL A 2 1.02 5.09 27.50
C VAL A 2 1.99 5.54 28.60
N ARG A 3 2.15 4.75 29.66
CA ARG A 3 2.88 5.15 30.88
C ARG A 3 4.35 4.72 30.92
N ARG A 4 4.75 3.75 30.10
CA ARG A 4 6.11 3.19 30.11
C ARG A 4 7.04 4.07 29.26
N PRO A 5 8.14 4.62 29.81
CA PRO A 5 9.03 5.53 29.09
C PRO A 5 9.73 4.92 27.88
N ASP A 6 9.92 3.60 27.85
CA ASP A 6 10.60 2.82 26.79
C ASP A 6 9.63 2.16 25.77
N ALA A 7 8.33 2.46 25.87
CA ALA A 7 7.31 1.91 24.98
C ALA A 7 7.41 2.49 23.57
N ILE A 8 7.45 1.60 22.58
CA ILE A 8 7.45 1.92 21.15
C ILE A 8 6.02 2.23 20.70
N LEU A 9 5.88 3.25 19.85
CA LEU A 9 4.63 3.63 19.20
C LEU A 9 4.74 3.31 17.71
N ALA A 10 4.09 2.22 17.30
CA ALA A 10 4.07 1.80 15.89
C ALA A 10 2.81 2.30 15.17
N THR A 11 2.95 2.64 13.89
CA THR A 11 1.83 2.99 13.00
C THR A 11 1.77 2.04 11.80
N ASN A 12 0.55 1.63 11.42
CA ASN A 12 0.28 0.81 10.23
C ASN A 12 -0.10 1.66 8.99
N THR A 13 0.17 2.96 9.02
CA THR A 13 -0.17 3.84 7.90
C THR A 13 0.45 3.37 6.59
N SER A 14 -0.28 3.50 5.47
CA SER A 14 0.22 3.15 4.13
C SER A 14 0.72 4.37 3.34
N SER A 15 0.46 5.59 3.83
CA SER A 15 0.73 6.83 3.09
C SER A 15 1.14 8.04 3.93
N LEU A 16 0.80 8.10 5.22
CA LEU A 16 1.24 9.21 6.08
C LEU A 16 2.72 9.07 6.43
N PRO A 17 3.55 10.13 6.28
CA PRO A 17 4.94 10.11 6.71
C PRO A 17 5.07 9.82 8.20
N VAL A 18 5.87 8.82 8.56
CA VAL A 18 6.15 8.42 9.95
C VAL A 18 6.79 9.58 10.70
N LEU A 19 7.63 10.39 10.04
CA LEU A 19 8.26 11.58 10.60
C LEU A 19 7.23 12.61 11.09
N ARG A 20 6.13 12.82 10.37
CA ARG A 20 5.07 13.74 10.79
C ARG A 20 4.38 13.23 12.06
N LEU A 21 4.16 11.93 12.16
CA LEU A 21 3.60 11.30 13.36
C LEU A 21 4.58 11.35 14.53
N ALA A 22 5.87 11.13 14.27
CA ALA A 22 6.93 11.20 15.28
C ALA A 22 7.04 12.60 15.89
N ALA A 23 7.06 13.64 15.04
CA ALA A 23 7.16 15.04 15.44
C ALA A 23 5.97 15.53 16.27
N ALA A 24 4.80 14.89 16.16
CA ALA A 24 3.63 15.19 16.98
C ALA A 24 3.72 14.61 18.41
N THR A 25 4.80 13.93 18.76
CA THR A 25 5.02 13.33 20.08
C THR A 25 6.18 13.99 20.83
N ALA A 26 6.20 13.83 22.15
CA ALA A 26 7.34 14.24 22.99
C ALA A 26 8.52 13.22 22.96
N ARG A 27 8.43 12.15 22.16
CA ARG A 27 9.40 11.04 22.14
C ARG A 27 9.58 10.45 20.72
N PRO A 28 9.96 11.28 19.74
CA PRO A 28 10.00 10.89 18.32
C PRO A 28 10.89 9.66 18.05
N GLN A 29 11.95 9.45 18.85
CA GLN A 29 12.83 8.30 18.76
C GLN A 29 12.15 6.94 19.03
N GLN A 30 10.95 6.95 19.58
CA GLN A 30 10.16 5.75 19.88
C GLN A 30 9.02 5.52 18.90
N VAL A 31 8.90 6.35 17.87
CA VAL A 31 7.87 6.22 16.84
C VAL A 31 8.46 5.54 15.61
N ILE A 32 7.74 4.57 15.05
CA ILE A 32 8.16 3.78 13.89
C ILE A 32 6.97 3.34 13.04
N GLY A 33 7.14 3.20 11.73
CA GLY A 33 6.16 2.53 10.88
C GLY A 33 6.35 1.02 10.92
N LEU A 34 5.24 0.29 11.01
CA LEU A 34 5.16 -1.16 10.93
C LEU A 34 3.94 -1.51 10.08
N HIS A 35 4.15 -1.62 8.77
CA HIS A 35 3.08 -1.71 7.77
C HIS A 35 2.83 -3.16 7.34
N PHE A 36 1.62 -3.63 7.62
CA PHE A 36 1.15 -4.99 7.36
C PHE A 36 0.33 -5.07 6.06
N PHE A 37 0.29 -6.27 5.47
CA PHE A 37 -0.45 -6.55 4.24
C PHE A 37 -1.66 -7.42 4.50
N ASN A 38 -2.80 -7.12 3.85
CA ASN A 38 -4.04 -7.87 4.01
C ASN A 38 -4.08 -9.11 3.10
N PRO A 39 -4.44 -10.31 3.60
CA PRO A 39 -4.79 -10.65 4.99
C PRO A 39 -3.59 -10.83 5.91
N VAL A 40 -3.55 -10.05 7.00
CA VAL A 40 -2.42 -9.96 7.95
C VAL A 40 -2.01 -11.29 8.58
N PRO A 41 -2.93 -12.21 8.93
CA PRO A 41 -2.54 -13.51 9.50
C PRO A 41 -1.84 -14.46 8.53
N VAL A 42 -2.03 -14.27 7.22
CA VAL A 42 -1.55 -15.21 6.19
C VAL A 42 -0.36 -14.63 5.42
N LEU A 43 -0.34 -13.33 5.17
CA LEU A 43 0.77 -12.71 4.46
C LEU A 43 2.01 -12.60 5.38
N PRO A 44 3.15 -13.19 4.98
CA PRO A 44 4.34 -13.27 5.81
C PRO A 44 5.15 -11.98 5.83
N LEU A 45 4.71 -10.89 5.17
CA LEU A 45 5.51 -9.69 5.00
C LEU A 45 5.10 -8.58 5.97
N VAL A 46 6.09 -7.80 6.42
CA VAL A 46 5.89 -6.49 7.03
C VAL A 46 6.96 -5.51 6.56
N GLU A 47 6.57 -4.26 6.29
CA GLU A 47 7.50 -3.16 6.03
C GLU A 47 7.81 -2.43 7.34
N LEU A 48 9.08 -2.40 7.72
CA LEU A 48 9.59 -1.63 8.85
C LEU A 48 10.11 -0.28 8.36
N VAL A 49 9.52 0.81 8.86
CA VAL A 49 9.71 2.16 8.32
C VAL A 49 10.20 3.11 9.42
N PRO A 50 11.52 3.15 9.69
CA PRO A 50 12.08 4.16 10.57
C PRO A 50 12.04 5.53 9.90
N SER A 51 11.66 6.56 10.67
CA SER A 51 11.84 7.96 10.28
C SER A 51 13.27 8.42 10.58
N LEU A 52 13.63 9.62 10.12
CA LEU A 52 14.92 10.25 10.46
C LEU A 52 15.15 10.44 11.96
N LEU A 53 14.09 10.43 12.77
CA LEU A 53 14.17 10.61 14.23
C LEU A 53 14.13 9.28 15.00
N THR A 54 13.78 8.18 14.34
CA THR A 54 13.58 6.87 14.99
C THR A 54 14.93 6.34 15.49
N GLY A 55 14.99 5.97 16.77
CA GLY A 55 16.23 5.46 17.37
C GLY A 55 16.54 4.01 16.99
N ASP A 56 17.82 3.66 16.94
CA ASP A 56 18.28 2.31 16.57
C ASP A 56 17.72 1.20 17.47
N ASP A 57 17.54 1.47 18.78
CA ASP A 57 16.90 0.53 19.71
C ASP A 57 15.44 0.25 19.32
N THR A 58 14.69 1.28 18.95
CA THR A 58 13.30 1.16 18.48
C THR A 58 13.24 0.30 17.22
N THR A 59 14.11 0.56 16.25
CA THR A 59 14.19 -0.21 15.00
C THR A 59 14.53 -1.67 15.27
N ARG A 60 15.58 -1.94 16.06
CA ARG A 60 15.99 -3.31 16.41
C ARG A 60 14.91 -4.08 17.15
N ARG A 61 14.30 -3.49 18.18
CA ARG A 61 13.26 -4.16 18.98
C ARG A 61 12.00 -4.44 18.17
N THR A 62 11.62 -3.52 17.29
CA THR A 62 10.46 -3.69 16.41
C THR A 62 10.73 -4.78 15.36
N HIS A 63 11.92 -4.80 14.76
CA HIS A 63 12.35 -5.89 13.88
C HIS A 63 12.27 -7.24 14.59
N THR A 64 12.91 -7.35 15.76
CA THR A 64 12.95 -8.60 16.56
C THR A 64 11.52 -9.07 16.87
N PHE A 65 10.63 -8.16 17.27
CA PHE A 65 9.23 -8.50 17.50
C PHE A 65 8.53 -9.02 16.24
N ALA A 66 8.70 -8.33 15.11
CA ALA A 66 8.08 -8.73 13.86
C ALA A 66 8.58 -10.09 13.33
N ALA A 67 9.89 -10.31 13.37
CA ALA A 67 10.51 -11.55 12.90
C ALA A 67 10.24 -12.71 13.87
N ASP A 68 10.62 -12.56 15.13
CA ASP A 68 10.75 -13.70 16.04
C ASP A 68 9.45 -14.03 16.76
N VAL A 69 8.58 -13.02 16.98
CA VAL A 69 7.30 -13.21 17.69
C VAL A 69 6.14 -13.35 16.71
N LEU A 70 6.09 -12.51 15.66
CA LEU A 70 5.01 -12.59 14.67
C LEU A 70 5.31 -13.54 13.50
N GLY A 71 6.56 -14.01 13.35
CA GLY A 71 6.95 -14.90 12.25
C GLY A 71 6.86 -14.22 10.88
N LYS A 72 7.09 -12.90 10.81
CA LYS A 72 7.04 -12.14 9.55
C LYS A 72 8.44 -11.87 9.00
N GLU A 73 8.58 -12.00 7.69
CA GLU A 73 9.68 -11.44 6.92
C GLU A 73 9.62 -9.91 6.98
N VAL A 74 10.71 -9.32 7.48
CA VAL A 74 10.83 -7.87 7.66
C VAL A 74 11.62 -7.28 6.51
N VAL A 75 11.05 -6.31 5.82
CA VAL A 75 11.78 -5.47 4.84
C VAL A 75 11.89 -4.05 5.35
N HIS A 76 13.07 -3.45 5.20
CA HIS A 76 13.32 -2.09 5.65
C HIS A 76 13.01 -1.09 4.53
N ALA A 77 12.08 -0.17 4.78
CA ALA A 77 11.71 0.87 3.83
C ALA A 77 12.06 2.26 4.37
N ALA A 78 12.39 3.18 3.47
CA ALA A 78 12.51 4.59 3.81
C ALA A 78 11.13 5.21 4.10
N ASP A 79 11.09 6.22 4.95
CA ASP A 79 9.88 7.00 5.24
C ASP A 79 9.51 7.90 4.04
N ARG A 80 8.71 7.34 3.13
CA ARG A 80 8.19 7.95 1.90
C ARG A 80 6.81 7.38 1.58
N ALA A 81 5.96 8.12 0.84
CA ALA A 81 4.66 7.59 0.43
C ALA A 81 4.80 6.26 -0.33
N GLY A 82 3.99 5.28 0.09
CA GLY A 82 3.93 3.94 -0.52
C GLY A 82 5.08 3.00 -0.19
N PHE A 83 6.07 3.43 0.59
CA PHE A 83 7.20 2.60 1.04
C PHE A 83 7.89 1.85 -0.11
N ILE A 84 7.89 0.51 -0.11
CA ILE A 84 8.43 -0.30 -1.21
C ILE A 84 7.28 -0.84 -2.05
N VAL A 85 6.38 -1.62 -1.43
CA VAL A 85 5.41 -2.41 -2.17
C VAL A 85 4.40 -1.52 -2.90
N ASN A 86 3.79 -0.57 -2.21
CA ASN A 86 2.77 0.30 -2.83
C ASN A 86 3.40 1.28 -3.83
N ALA A 87 4.64 1.73 -3.60
CA ALA A 87 5.39 2.58 -4.53
C ALA A 87 5.65 1.90 -5.89
N LEU A 88 5.75 0.57 -5.92
CA LEU A 88 5.89 -0.22 -7.15
C LEU A 88 4.55 -0.71 -7.69
N LEU A 89 3.69 -1.24 -6.81
CA LEU A 89 2.44 -1.89 -7.17
C LEU A 89 1.43 -0.90 -7.74
N VAL A 90 1.18 0.22 -7.05
CA VAL A 90 0.09 1.13 -7.43
C VAL A 90 0.31 1.71 -8.83
N PRO A 91 1.49 2.24 -9.21
CA PRO A 91 1.71 2.71 -10.58
C PRO A 91 1.44 1.64 -11.64
N TYR A 92 1.87 0.40 -11.40
CA TYR A 92 1.58 -0.73 -12.27
C TYR A 92 0.07 -0.97 -12.44
N LEU A 93 -0.70 -0.88 -11.35
CA LEU A 93 -2.16 -0.96 -11.41
C LEU A 93 -2.75 0.21 -12.22
N LEU A 94 -2.27 1.44 -12.00
CA LEU A 94 -2.76 2.61 -12.74
C LEU A 94 -2.47 2.50 -14.25
N ASP A 95 -1.31 1.97 -14.63
CA ASP A 95 -0.97 1.74 -16.04
C ASP A 95 -1.91 0.71 -16.70
N ALA A 96 -2.30 -0.34 -15.97
CA ALA A 96 -3.32 -1.28 -16.44
C ALA A 96 -4.68 -0.60 -16.64
N VAL A 97 -5.09 0.29 -15.72
CA VAL A 97 -6.33 1.06 -15.87
C VAL A 97 -6.26 1.98 -17.08
N ARG A 98 -5.14 2.67 -17.31
CA ARG A 98 -4.96 3.55 -18.49
C ARG A 98 -5.05 2.76 -19.80
N MET A 99 -4.53 1.54 -19.84
CA MET A 99 -4.65 0.66 -21.01
C MET A 99 -6.11 0.34 -21.34
N VAL A 100 -6.94 0.07 -20.33
CA VAL A 100 -8.39 -0.13 -20.51
C VAL A 100 -9.09 1.18 -20.89
N GLU A 101 -8.77 2.29 -20.22
CA GLU A 101 -9.36 3.61 -20.45
C GLU A 101 -9.15 4.11 -21.88
N SER A 102 -7.96 3.87 -22.45
CA SER A 102 -7.62 4.21 -23.84
C SER A 102 -8.28 3.30 -24.89
N GLY A 103 -8.93 2.21 -24.47
CA GLY A 103 -9.52 1.22 -25.37
C GLY A 103 -8.50 0.31 -26.06
N ALA A 104 -7.23 0.32 -25.65
CA ALA A 104 -6.19 -0.51 -26.26
C ALA A 104 -6.39 -2.01 -26.01
N ALA A 105 -7.00 -2.38 -24.89
CA ALA A 105 -7.33 -3.76 -24.55
C ALA A 105 -8.52 -3.85 -23.58
N SER A 106 -9.21 -4.99 -23.59
CA SER A 106 -10.25 -5.29 -22.60
C SER A 106 -9.63 -5.58 -21.22
N ALA A 107 -10.38 -5.37 -20.14
CA ALA A 107 -9.92 -5.70 -18.79
C ALA A 107 -9.51 -7.18 -18.65
N GLY A 108 -10.27 -8.08 -19.29
CA GLY A 108 -9.97 -9.51 -19.31
C GLY A 108 -8.66 -9.84 -20.04
N ASP A 109 -8.37 -9.15 -21.15
CA ASP A 109 -7.13 -9.36 -21.90
C ASP A 109 -5.90 -8.78 -21.21
N VAL A 110 -6.02 -7.61 -20.58
CA VAL A 110 -4.95 -7.04 -19.74
C VAL A 110 -4.59 -8.02 -18.62
N ASP A 111 -5.58 -8.53 -17.89
CA ASP A 111 -5.36 -9.51 -16.82
C ASP A 111 -4.81 -10.84 -17.33
N ARG A 112 -5.30 -11.33 -18.46
CA ARG A 112 -4.79 -12.55 -19.08
C ARG A 112 -3.33 -12.38 -19.52
N GLY A 113 -2.99 -11.25 -20.14
CA GLY A 113 -1.63 -10.92 -20.57
C GLY A 113 -0.65 -10.92 -19.41
N MET A 114 -0.98 -10.23 -18.31
CA MET A 114 -0.09 -10.16 -17.15
C MET A 114 0.05 -11.48 -16.40
N ARG A 115 -1.02 -12.30 -16.33
CA ARG A 115 -0.93 -13.63 -15.72
C ARG A 115 -0.09 -14.59 -16.53
N LEU A 116 -0.32 -14.68 -17.84
CA LEU A 116 0.35 -15.66 -18.70
C LEU A 116 1.74 -15.21 -19.15
N GLY A 117 1.93 -13.91 -19.40
CA GLY A 117 3.18 -13.35 -19.89
C GLY A 117 4.19 -13.06 -18.79
N CYS A 118 3.74 -12.55 -17.64
CA CYS A 118 4.61 -12.20 -16.50
C CYS A 118 4.51 -13.19 -15.34
N ALA A 119 3.78 -14.30 -15.51
CA ALA A 119 3.56 -15.31 -14.49
C ALA A 119 2.98 -14.77 -13.17
N HIS A 120 2.24 -13.66 -13.21
CA HIS A 120 1.56 -13.15 -12.03
C HIS A 120 0.39 -14.08 -11.64
N PRO A 121 0.18 -14.35 -10.33
CA PRO A 121 -0.91 -15.22 -9.89
C PRO A 121 -2.30 -14.61 -10.15
N LEU A 122 -2.37 -13.28 -10.17
CA LEU A 122 -3.59 -12.51 -10.43
C LEU A 122 -3.27 -11.35 -11.37
N GLY A 123 -4.20 -11.04 -12.27
CA GLY A 123 -4.06 -9.88 -13.16
C GLY A 123 -4.21 -8.56 -12.39
N PRO A 124 -3.65 -7.45 -12.90
CA PRO A 124 -3.65 -6.17 -12.20
C PRO A 124 -5.05 -5.64 -11.90
N LEU A 125 -6.02 -5.80 -12.80
CA LEU A 125 -7.35 -5.24 -12.62
C LEU A 125 -8.17 -6.09 -11.64
N ALA A 126 -8.06 -7.41 -11.71
CA ALA A 126 -8.61 -8.30 -10.69
C ALA A 126 -7.93 -8.10 -9.32
N LEU A 127 -6.64 -7.74 -9.28
CA LEU A 127 -5.93 -7.39 -8.05
C LEU A 127 -6.41 -6.03 -7.50
N ALA A 128 -6.60 -5.02 -8.34
CA ALA A 128 -7.19 -3.75 -7.95
C ALA A 128 -8.60 -3.94 -7.37
N ASP A 129 -9.43 -4.79 -7.97
CA ASP A 129 -10.75 -5.15 -7.44
C ASP A 129 -10.68 -5.89 -6.09
N LEU A 130 -9.62 -6.69 -5.86
CA LEU A 130 -9.39 -7.39 -4.60
C LEU A 130 -8.96 -6.42 -3.48
N ILE A 131 -8.07 -5.47 -3.81
CA ILE A 131 -7.62 -4.40 -2.90
C ILE A 131 -8.78 -3.45 -2.57
N GLY A 132 -9.57 -3.10 -3.59
CA GLY A 132 -10.61 -2.09 -3.55
C GLY A 132 -10.19 -0.84 -4.32
N LEU A 133 -11.02 -0.43 -5.28
CA LEU A 133 -10.68 0.67 -6.20
C LEU A 133 -10.52 2.03 -5.49
N ASP A 134 -11.29 2.25 -4.43
CA ASP A 134 -11.17 3.42 -3.55
C ASP A 134 -9.83 3.43 -2.80
N THR A 135 -9.37 2.26 -2.33
CA THR A 135 -8.07 2.13 -1.65
C THR A 135 -6.93 2.36 -2.64
N THR A 136 -7.01 1.76 -3.84
CA THR A 136 -6.02 2.02 -4.91
C THR A 136 -5.97 3.50 -5.28
N ARG A 137 -7.12 4.16 -5.42
CA ARG A 137 -7.21 5.61 -5.68
C ARG A 137 -6.58 6.42 -4.54
N ALA A 138 -6.91 6.15 -3.29
CA ALA A 138 -6.40 6.90 -2.14
C ALA A 138 -4.86 6.81 -2.00
N ILE A 139 -4.29 5.63 -2.27
CA ILE A 139 -2.83 5.47 -2.28
C ILE A 139 -2.21 6.24 -3.45
N ALA A 140 -2.81 6.17 -4.65
CA ALA A 140 -2.37 6.93 -5.81
C ALA A 140 -2.39 8.45 -5.57
N GLU A 141 -3.45 8.98 -4.96
CA GLU A 141 -3.55 10.39 -4.57
C GLU A 141 -2.44 10.78 -3.59
N SER A 142 -2.14 9.93 -2.60
CA SER A 142 -1.04 10.17 -1.66
C SER A 142 0.34 10.20 -2.34
N LEU A 143 0.59 9.24 -3.26
CA LEU A 143 1.82 9.21 -4.05
C LEU A 143 1.94 10.47 -4.94
N TYR A 144 0.84 10.87 -5.58
CA TYR A 144 0.82 12.06 -6.42
C TYR A 144 1.02 13.34 -5.60
N GLU A 145 0.46 13.42 -4.40
CA GLU A 145 0.63 14.57 -3.51
C GLU A 145 2.09 14.79 -3.11
N GLU A 146 2.81 13.70 -2.81
CA GLU A 146 4.22 13.72 -2.41
C GLU A 146 5.16 14.00 -3.59
N PHE A 147 5.02 13.27 -4.70
CA PHE A 147 6.00 13.29 -5.79
C PHE A 147 5.63 14.18 -6.98
N ARG A 148 4.34 14.49 -7.16
CA ARG A 148 3.81 15.29 -8.28
C ARG A 148 4.14 14.75 -9.68
N GLU A 149 4.51 13.48 -9.79
CA GLU A 149 4.77 12.84 -11.09
C GLU A 149 3.46 12.36 -11.75
N PRO A 150 3.25 12.61 -13.06
CA PRO A 150 2.04 12.21 -13.77
C PRO A 150 1.70 10.72 -13.67
N ARG A 151 2.71 9.84 -13.55
CA ARG A 151 2.51 8.39 -13.41
C ARG A 151 1.69 8.00 -12.17
N TYR A 152 1.76 8.79 -11.10
CA TYR A 152 1.04 8.54 -9.85
C TYR A 152 -0.39 9.11 -9.86
N ALA A 153 -0.74 9.98 -10.81
CA ALA A 153 -2.05 10.59 -10.87
C ALA A 153 -3.14 9.51 -11.16
N PRO A 154 -4.21 9.42 -10.34
CA PRO A 154 -5.30 8.49 -10.59
C PRO A 154 -5.93 8.72 -11.98
N PRO A 155 -6.07 7.69 -12.83
CA PRO A 155 -6.73 7.81 -14.13
C PRO A 155 -8.21 8.22 -13.96
N PRO A 156 -8.77 9.05 -14.86
CA PRO A 156 -10.18 9.46 -14.80
C PRO A 156 -11.18 8.31 -14.71
N LEU A 157 -10.93 7.20 -15.40
CA LEU A 157 -11.74 5.97 -15.31
C LEU A 157 -11.81 5.45 -13.87
N LEU A 158 -10.67 5.34 -13.18
CA LEU A 158 -10.63 4.89 -11.79
C LEU A 158 -11.41 5.84 -10.88
N ALA A 159 -11.23 7.16 -11.05
CA ALA A 159 -11.94 8.16 -10.26
C ALA A 159 -13.47 8.03 -10.42
N ARG A 160 -13.95 7.89 -11.66
CA ARG A 160 -15.38 7.72 -11.98
C ARG A 160 -15.95 6.41 -11.45
N MET A 161 -15.20 5.31 -11.52
CA MET A 161 -15.64 4.03 -10.95
C MET A 161 -15.81 4.13 -9.43
N VAL A 162 -14.88 4.78 -8.73
CA VAL A 162 -14.99 5.00 -7.28
C VAL A 162 -16.20 5.87 -6.94
N GLU A 163 -16.43 6.95 -7.70
CA GLU A 163 -17.57 7.85 -7.51
C GLU A 163 -18.93 7.17 -7.79
N ALA A 164 -18.97 6.26 -8.76
CA ALA A 164 -20.18 5.52 -9.12
C ALA A 164 -20.50 4.36 -8.16
N GLY A 165 -19.56 3.91 -7.33
CA GLY A 165 -19.76 2.84 -6.34
C GLY A 165 -19.31 1.41 -6.70
N PRO A 166 -18.91 1.06 -7.95
CA PRO A 166 -18.14 -0.17 -8.20
C PRO A 166 -16.75 -0.09 -7.56
N LEU A 167 -16.59 -0.67 -6.37
CA LEU A 167 -15.35 -0.67 -5.58
C LEU A 167 -14.59 -2.00 -5.63
N GLY A 168 -14.95 -2.92 -6.54
CA GLY A 168 -14.34 -4.23 -6.67
C GLY A 168 -15.11 -5.34 -5.95
N ARG A 169 -14.40 -6.31 -5.39
CA ARG A 169 -15.02 -7.50 -4.77
C ARG A 169 -15.96 -7.14 -3.62
N LYS A 170 -15.62 -6.13 -2.83
CA LYS A 170 -16.42 -5.70 -1.66
C LYS A 170 -17.79 -5.11 -2.02
N SER A 171 -17.98 -4.66 -3.26
CA SER A 171 -19.26 -4.18 -3.80
C SER A 171 -19.87 -5.14 -4.83
N GLY A 172 -19.27 -6.32 -5.03
CA GLY A 172 -19.70 -7.30 -6.03
C GLY A 172 -19.38 -6.93 -7.48
N GLN A 173 -18.73 -5.78 -7.73
CA GLN A 173 -18.38 -5.30 -9.06
C GLN A 173 -17.27 -4.25 -9.00
N GLY A 174 -16.31 -4.35 -9.92
CA GLY A 174 -15.31 -3.33 -10.24
C GLY A 174 -14.98 -3.42 -11.74
N PHE A 175 -13.73 -3.73 -12.09
CA PHE A 175 -13.36 -4.09 -13.46
C PHE A 175 -13.98 -5.42 -13.91
N HIS A 176 -14.20 -6.34 -12.95
CA HIS A 176 -14.93 -7.58 -13.17
C HIS A 176 -16.21 -7.65 -12.32
N CYS A 177 -17.10 -8.57 -12.68
CA CYS A 177 -18.32 -8.87 -11.91
C CYS A 177 -18.08 -10.07 -10.97
N TYR A 178 -18.52 -9.97 -9.71
CA TYR A 178 -18.30 -10.97 -8.66
C TYR A 178 -19.60 -11.47 -8.02
N ARG A 179 -20.73 -11.34 -8.75
CA ARG A 179 -22.00 -11.96 -8.35
C ARG A 179 -21.99 -13.46 -8.60
#